data_AF-A0A6V7WNI4-F1
#
_entry.id   AF-A0A6V7WNI4-F1
#
_cell.length_a   1.000
_cell.length_b   1.000
_cell.length_c   1.000
_cell.angle_alpha   90.00
_cell.angle_beta   90.00
_cell.angle_gamma   90.00
#
_symmetry.space_group_name_H-M   'P 1'
#
loop_
_entity.id
_entity.type
_entity.pdbx_description
1 polymer ?
#
loop_
_entity_poly.entity_id
_entity_poly.type
_entity_poly.pdbx_seq_one_letter_code
_entity_poly.pdbx_strand_id
1 'polypeptide(L)'
;MEYILWNRKEFGIIYNCTGINVDNVPIDKKSYPIAVIICIILGFIYYPLYLPCLYSFWKNRTKNPCYILLIYLSLLDIGMLWVPTFVYGFLSLNGVVYCSFPSFNYFIGCFGLFFWAAECSADLILGINRCLEAAFPNIAKKLFYNNRVYIWITFCNLYGLYWLLFRHPYIFNGRIFEVSFDPLNGYRPFRMEFFNEDLLSYTIHNTILALGSPIIYSIFSICVFFKGRVLIDSVSKEEKLVFIQVFIISMLNTSAGISMSYNMYQTEEPGTLAIMIAYFSWLHIHGLPPIIYLTLNKTVRNNTKALLKNVFNSLKAFKISILGGFINNQQNMQSMIG
;
A
#
# COMPACT_ATOMS: atom_id res chain seq x y z
N MET A 1 3.89 -5.59 18.59
CA MET A 1 4.89 -6.64 18.89
C MET A 1 5.23 -6.75 20.38
N GLU A 2 4.98 -5.72 21.17
CA GLU A 2 5.24 -5.69 22.62
C GLU A 2 4.60 -6.87 23.35
N TYR A 3 3.37 -7.23 23.00
CA TYR A 3 2.68 -8.34 23.66
C TYR A 3 3.39 -9.69 23.47
N ILE A 4 3.90 -9.99 22.28
CA ILE A 4 4.63 -11.25 22.06
C ILE A 4 6.07 -11.22 22.61
N LEU A 5 6.67 -10.05 22.77
CA LEU A 5 8.06 -9.88 23.20
C LEU A 5 8.20 -9.65 24.71
N TRP A 6 7.40 -8.74 25.27
CA TRP A 6 7.51 -8.23 26.64
C TRP A 6 6.28 -8.55 27.50
N ASN A 7 5.06 -8.56 26.95
CA ASN A 7 3.84 -8.84 27.71
C ASN A 7 3.20 -10.20 27.34
N ARG A 8 3.97 -11.27 27.59
CA ARG A 8 3.59 -12.67 27.25
C ARG A 8 2.32 -13.14 27.94
N LYS A 9 2.01 -12.58 29.12
CA LYS A 9 0.86 -12.98 29.93
C LYS A 9 -0.44 -12.56 29.26
N GLU A 10 -0.52 -11.30 28.84
CA GLU A 10 -1.65 -10.79 28.08
C GLU A 10 -1.74 -11.42 26.69
N PHE A 11 -0.62 -11.61 26.01
CA PHE A 11 -0.58 -12.35 24.75
C PHE A 11 -1.19 -13.76 24.90
N GLY A 12 -0.84 -14.49 25.96
CA GLY A 12 -1.39 -15.80 26.27
C GLY A 12 -2.83 -15.80 26.78
N ILE A 13 -3.44 -14.65 27.03
CA ILE A 13 -4.88 -14.52 27.30
C ILE A 13 -5.63 -14.30 25.99
N ILE A 14 -5.15 -13.34 25.18
CA ILE A 14 -5.81 -12.89 23.95
C ILE A 14 -5.65 -13.90 22.80
N TYR A 15 -4.44 -14.39 22.59
CA TYR A 15 -4.05 -15.15 21.39
C TYR A 15 -3.92 -16.66 21.63
N ASN A 16 -4.57 -17.18 22.68
CA ASN A 16 -4.40 -18.57 23.09
C ASN A 16 -5.25 -19.55 22.27
N CYS A 17 -4.55 -20.41 21.51
CA CYS A 17 -5.16 -21.45 20.70
C CYS A 17 -5.32 -22.81 21.42
N THR A 18 -4.97 -22.94 22.70
CA THR A 18 -5.13 -24.21 23.44
C THR A 18 -6.59 -24.66 23.44
N GLY A 19 -6.82 -25.93 23.06
CA GLY A 19 -8.15 -26.54 23.00
C GLY A 19 -8.96 -26.17 21.75
N ILE A 20 -8.42 -25.38 20.82
CA ILE A 20 -9.05 -25.11 19.53
C ILE A 20 -8.63 -26.18 18.53
N ASN A 21 -9.59 -26.98 18.07
CA ASN A 21 -9.39 -27.81 16.90
C ASN A 21 -9.84 -27.03 15.66
N VAL A 22 -8.86 -26.63 14.84
CA VAL A 22 -9.11 -25.86 13.63
C VAL A 22 -9.98 -26.65 12.65
N ASP A 23 -9.92 -27.98 12.61
CA ASP A 23 -10.65 -28.80 11.63
C ASP A 23 -12.15 -28.94 11.93
N ASN A 24 -12.62 -28.47 13.10
CA ASN A 24 -14.03 -28.54 13.48
C ASN A 24 -14.95 -27.71 12.58
N VAL A 25 -14.43 -26.69 11.90
CA VAL A 25 -15.21 -25.87 10.96
C VAL A 25 -14.86 -26.30 9.52
N PRO A 26 -15.84 -26.68 8.69
CA PRO A 26 -15.61 -27.08 7.31
C PRO A 26 -14.89 -26.00 6.47
N ILE A 27 -14.06 -26.40 5.50
CA ILE A 27 -13.24 -25.50 4.66
C ILE A 27 -14.11 -24.56 3.81
N ASP A 28 -15.27 -25.04 3.35
CA ASP A 28 -16.28 -24.25 2.62
C ASP A 28 -16.79 -23.06 3.43
N LYS A 29 -16.78 -23.15 4.76
CA LYS A 29 -17.14 -22.05 5.67
C LYS A 29 -15.95 -21.16 6.05
N LYS A 30 -14.76 -21.42 5.49
CA LYS A 30 -13.51 -20.70 5.80
C LYS A 30 -12.80 -20.11 4.59
N SER A 31 -13.41 -20.20 3.42
CA SER A 31 -12.76 -19.82 2.18
C SER A 31 -13.70 -19.04 1.29
N TYR A 32 -13.17 -17.98 0.69
CA TYR A 32 -13.87 -17.12 -0.27
C TYR A 32 -13.14 -17.22 -1.62
N PRO A 33 -13.21 -18.39 -2.29
CA PRO A 33 -12.29 -18.73 -3.38
C PRO A 33 -12.35 -17.73 -4.55
N ILE A 34 -13.55 -17.23 -4.88
CA ILE A 34 -13.72 -16.24 -5.95
C ILE A 34 -13.01 -14.93 -5.60
N ALA A 35 -13.26 -14.38 -4.40
CA ALA A 35 -12.64 -13.13 -3.96
C ALA A 35 -11.11 -13.25 -3.91
N VAL A 36 -10.61 -14.39 -3.44
CA VAL A 36 -9.18 -14.69 -3.40
C VAL A 36 -8.54 -14.72 -4.79
N ILE A 37 -9.16 -15.45 -5.74
CA ILE A 37 -8.65 -15.53 -7.11
C ILE A 37 -8.55 -14.13 -7.72
N ILE A 38 -9.56 -13.29 -7.51
CA ILE A 38 -9.54 -11.89 -7.96
C ILE A 38 -8.36 -11.15 -7.33
N CYS A 39 -8.15 -11.26 -6.01
CA CYS A 39 -7.05 -10.58 -5.32
C CYS A 39 -5.66 -11.01 -5.85
N ILE A 40 -5.46 -12.30 -6.12
CA ILE A 40 -4.20 -12.83 -6.68
C ILE A 40 -3.98 -12.29 -8.09
N ILE A 41 -5.01 -12.32 -8.95
CA ILE A 41 -4.92 -11.79 -10.32
C ILE A 41 -4.58 -10.30 -10.29
N LEU A 42 -5.26 -9.52 -9.44
CA LEU A 42 -4.96 -8.09 -9.27
C LEU A 42 -3.53 -7.87 -8.77
N GLY A 43 -3.02 -8.70 -7.86
CA GLY A 43 -1.62 -8.67 -7.44
C GLY A 43 -0.66 -8.84 -8.61
N PHE A 44 -0.87 -9.83 -9.47
CA PHE A 44 -0.05 -10.03 -10.68
C PHE A 44 -0.15 -8.88 -11.69
N ILE A 45 -1.24 -8.11 -11.68
CA ILE A 45 -1.41 -6.93 -12.54
C ILE A 45 -0.73 -5.70 -11.93
N TYR A 46 -0.95 -5.42 -10.64
CA TYR A 46 -0.49 -4.19 -9.99
C TYR A 46 1.02 -4.16 -9.74
N TYR A 47 1.61 -5.29 -9.33
CA TYR A 47 3.04 -5.36 -9.01
C TYR A 47 3.94 -4.90 -10.17
N PRO A 48 3.80 -5.43 -11.40
CA PRO A 48 4.62 -5.00 -12.53
C PRO A 48 4.47 -3.52 -12.89
N LEU A 49 3.31 -2.91 -12.60
CA LEU A 49 3.05 -1.50 -12.92
C LEU A 49 3.87 -0.53 -12.05
N TYR A 50 4.31 -0.95 -10.87
CA TYR A 50 5.21 -0.15 -10.04
C TYR A 50 6.61 0.00 -10.65
N LEU A 51 7.11 -0.97 -11.40
CA LEU A 51 8.46 -0.95 -11.99
C LEU A 51 8.71 0.28 -12.89
N PRO A 52 7.88 0.58 -13.91
CA PRO A 52 8.08 1.77 -14.75
C PRO A 52 7.91 3.08 -13.97
N CYS A 53 7.02 3.11 -12.96
CA CYS A 53 6.82 4.26 -12.08
C CYS A 53 8.08 4.56 -11.27
N LEU A 54 8.61 3.55 -10.55
CA LEU A 54 9.84 3.63 -9.78
C LEU A 54 11.03 4.04 -10.65
N TYR A 55 11.17 3.49 -11.86
CA TYR A 55 12.19 3.91 -12.81
C TYR A 55 12.08 5.41 -13.11
N SER A 56 10.89 5.91 -13.43
CA SER A 56 10.68 7.33 -13.71
C SER A 56 10.98 8.21 -12.49
N PHE A 57 10.54 7.81 -11.30
CA PHE A 57 10.79 8.57 -10.09
C PHE A 57 12.28 8.61 -9.77
N TRP A 58 12.96 7.47 -9.86
CA TRP A 58 14.41 7.38 -9.66
C TRP A 58 15.17 8.30 -10.61
N LYS A 59 14.78 8.33 -11.89
CA LYS A 59 15.40 9.18 -12.91
C LYS A 59 15.22 10.68 -12.62
N ASN A 60 14.15 11.09 -11.93
CA ASN A 60 13.87 12.51 -11.64
C ASN A 60 14.10 12.90 -10.18
N ARG A 61 14.59 11.99 -9.32
CA ARG A 61 14.79 12.20 -7.88
C ARG A 61 15.65 13.42 -7.53
N THR A 62 16.62 13.76 -8.37
CA THR A 62 17.52 14.90 -8.17
C THR A 62 16.89 16.23 -8.57
N LYS A 63 15.81 16.22 -9.36
CA LYS A 63 15.16 17.43 -9.86
C LYS A 63 14.14 17.99 -8.87
N ASN A 64 13.41 17.12 -8.17
CA ASN A 64 12.41 17.53 -7.20
C ASN A 64 12.33 16.49 -6.07
N PRO A 65 12.40 16.90 -4.78
CA PRO A 65 12.37 15.99 -3.64
C PRO A 65 11.09 15.18 -3.52
N CYS A 66 9.98 15.60 -4.13
CA CYS A 66 8.75 14.79 -4.18
C CYS A 66 8.94 13.44 -4.86
N TYR A 67 9.83 13.33 -5.85
CA TYR A 67 10.11 12.02 -6.44
C TYR A 67 10.74 11.06 -5.42
N ILE A 68 11.44 11.57 -4.40
CA ILE A 68 11.95 10.75 -3.29
C ILE A 68 10.79 10.28 -2.40
N LEU A 69 9.82 11.15 -2.09
CA LEU A 69 8.59 10.77 -1.37
C LEU A 69 7.76 9.73 -2.15
N LEU A 70 7.61 9.91 -3.47
CA LEU A 70 6.90 8.97 -4.34
C LEU A 70 7.61 7.60 -4.42
N ILE A 71 8.94 7.57 -4.42
CA ILE A 71 9.70 6.31 -4.30
C ILE A 71 9.40 5.65 -2.96
N TYR A 72 9.49 6.40 -1.87
CA TYR A 72 9.22 5.87 -0.53
C TYR A 72 7.82 5.28 -0.41
N LEU A 73 6.79 6.04 -0.80
CA LEU A 73 5.40 5.55 -0.86
C LEU A 73 5.27 4.29 -1.72
N SER A 74 5.83 4.29 -2.93
CA SER A 74 5.77 3.11 -3.80
C SER A 74 6.41 1.86 -3.17
N LEU A 75 7.45 2.02 -2.36
CA LEU A 75 8.07 0.89 -1.65
C LEU A 75 7.18 0.37 -0.50
N LEU A 76 6.48 1.27 0.21
CA LEU A 76 5.50 0.90 1.22
C LEU A 76 4.31 0.17 0.59
N ASP A 77 3.76 0.71 -0.51
CA ASP A 77 2.65 0.11 -1.24
C ASP A 77 2.99 -1.30 -1.72
N ILE A 78 4.18 -1.49 -2.32
CA ILE A 78 4.63 -2.81 -2.79
C ILE A 78 4.73 -3.76 -1.59
N GLY A 79 5.34 -3.32 -0.48
CA GLY A 79 5.43 -4.11 0.74
C GLY A 79 4.06 -4.55 1.25
N MET A 80 3.08 -3.64 1.25
CA MET A 80 1.72 -3.93 1.70
C MET A 80 0.94 -4.79 0.75
N LEU A 81 1.00 -4.50 -0.55
CA LEU A 81 0.24 -5.20 -1.58
C LEU A 81 0.54 -6.70 -1.58
N TRP A 82 1.73 -7.11 -1.13
CA TRP A 82 2.08 -8.54 -0.95
C TRP A 82 1.08 -9.28 -0.05
N VAL A 83 0.62 -8.61 1.00
CA VAL A 83 -0.17 -9.19 2.09
C VAL A 83 -1.60 -9.56 1.64
N PRO A 84 -2.46 -8.61 1.18
CA PRO A 84 -3.83 -8.93 0.80
C PRO A 84 -3.93 -9.76 -0.47
N THR A 85 -2.89 -9.77 -1.32
CA THR A 85 -2.90 -10.50 -2.60
C THR A 85 -2.38 -11.92 -2.44
N PHE A 86 -1.11 -12.10 -2.11
CA PHE A 86 -0.45 -13.40 -2.13
C PHE A 86 -0.49 -14.11 -0.78
N VAL A 87 -0.21 -13.41 0.33
CA VAL A 87 -0.18 -14.03 1.67
C VAL A 87 -1.58 -14.45 2.08
N TYR A 88 -2.50 -13.51 2.19
CA TYR A 88 -3.88 -13.79 2.61
C TYR A 88 -4.64 -14.56 1.54
N GLY A 89 -4.30 -14.39 0.26
CA GLY A 89 -4.82 -15.24 -0.80
C GLY A 89 -4.44 -16.71 -0.59
N PHE A 90 -3.17 -17.00 -0.33
CA PHE A 90 -2.73 -18.37 -0.03
C PHE A 90 -3.39 -18.92 1.25
N LEU A 91 -3.43 -18.14 2.33
CA LEU A 91 -4.05 -18.56 3.59
C LEU A 91 -5.55 -18.86 3.40
N SER A 92 -6.28 -18.00 2.69
CA SER A 92 -7.73 -18.16 2.49
C SER A 92 -8.09 -19.33 1.57
N LEU A 93 -7.31 -19.62 0.52
CA LEU A 93 -7.54 -20.81 -0.32
C LEU A 93 -7.45 -22.11 0.47
N ASN A 94 -6.59 -22.14 1.49
CA ASN A 94 -6.41 -23.30 2.35
C ASN A 94 -7.33 -23.27 3.59
N GLY A 95 -8.26 -22.32 3.68
CA GLY A 95 -9.15 -22.16 4.84
C GLY A 95 -8.40 -21.93 6.15
N VAL A 96 -7.22 -21.31 6.07
CA VAL A 96 -6.35 -21.10 7.24
C VAL A 96 -6.93 -20.01 8.13
N VAL A 97 -7.04 -20.33 9.41
CA VAL A 97 -7.40 -19.40 10.48
C VAL A 97 -6.16 -19.04 11.30
N TYR A 98 -6.25 -18.02 12.16
CA TYR A 98 -5.14 -17.59 13.01
C TYR A 98 -4.39 -18.75 13.68
N CYS A 99 -5.13 -19.67 14.32
CA CYS A 99 -4.56 -20.76 15.10
C CYS A 99 -3.81 -21.83 14.28
N SER A 100 -3.90 -21.84 12.94
CA SER A 100 -3.07 -22.73 12.13
C SER A 100 -1.60 -22.28 12.12
N PHE A 101 -1.36 -20.96 12.06
CA PHE A 101 -0.01 -20.37 12.08
C PHE A 101 0.00 -19.08 12.92
N PRO A 102 -0.12 -19.17 14.26
CA PRO A 102 -0.37 -18.01 15.12
C PRO A 102 0.76 -17.00 15.11
N SER A 103 2.02 -17.45 15.20
CA SER A 103 3.18 -16.56 15.16
C SER A 103 3.29 -15.83 13.82
N PHE A 104 3.15 -16.56 12.71
CA PHE A 104 3.24 -15.98 11.36
C PHE A 104 2.17 -14.91 11.14
N ASN A 105 0.89 -15.23 11.42
CA ASN A 105 -0.21 -14.28 11.26
C ASN A 105 -0.05 -13.05 12.16
N TYR A 106 0.41 -13.23 13.40
CA TYR A 106 0.66 -12.12 14.31
C TYR A 106 1.76 -11.17 13.78
N PHE A 107 2.89 -11.71 13.32
CA PHE A 107 3.97 -10.89 12.76
C PHE A 107 3.54 -10.17 11.48
N ILE A 108 2.85 -10.86 10.57
CA ILE A 108 2.32 -10.24 9.34
C ILE A 108 1.37 -9.10 9.70
N GLY A 109 0.48 -9.28 10.67
CA GLY A 109 -0.39 -8.22 11.17
C GLY A 109 0.40 -7.02 11.72
N CYS A 110 1.45 -7.24 12.51
CA CYS A 110 2.29 -6.15 13.03
C CYS A 110 3.01 -5.37 11.92
N PHE A 111 3.53 -6.06 10.90
CA PHE A 111 4.12 -5.38 9.73
C PHE A 111 3.06 -4.66 8.90
N GLY A 112 1.86 -5.22 8.78
CA GLY A 112 0.72 -4.55 8.15
C GLY A 112 0.45 -3.17 8.76
N LEU A 113 0.46 -3.09 10.10
CA LEU A 113 0.31 -1.82 10.81
C LEU A 113 1.44 -0.83 10.55
N PHE A 114 2.69 -1.32 10.53
CA PHE A 114 3.86 -0.48 10.24
C PHE A 114 3.68 0.25 8.91
N PHE A 115 3.40 -0.51 7.86
CA PHE A 115 3.30 0.04 6.53
C PHE A 115 2.08 0.95 6.39
N TRP A 116 0.92 0.56 6.94
CA TRP A 116 -0.29 1.39 6.93
C TRP A 116 -0.02 2.77 7.53
N ALA A 117 0.53 2.82 8.74
CA ALA A 117 0.79 4.09 9.42
C ALA A 117 1.90 4.91 8.74
N ALA A 118 2.95 4.26 8.25
CA ALA A 118 4.04 4.91 7.53
C ALA A 118 3.57 5.51 6.19
N GLU A 119 2.73 4.79 5.46
CA GLU A 119 2.15 5.22 4.18
C GLU A 119 1.18 6.38 4.39
N CYS A 120 0.21 6.25 5.30
CA CYS A 120 -0.78 7.29 5.59
C CYS A 120 -0.11 8.62 6.00
N SER A 121 0.94 8.56 6.82
CA SER A 121 1.70 9.76 7.20
C SER A 121 2.50 10.33 6.02
N ALA A 122 3.09 9.48 5.18
CA ALA A 122 3.81 9.91 3.99
C ALA A 122 2.90 10.55 2.93
N ASP A 123 1.66 10.07 2.79
CA ASP A 123 0.63 10.65 1.91
C ASP A 123 0.27 12.07 2.34
N LEU A 124 0.02 12.30 3.63
CA LEU A 124 -0.25 13.64 4.16
C LEU A 124 0.96 14.58 3.93
N ILE A 125 2.17 14.09 4.17
CA ILE A 125 3.41 14.84 3.92
C ILE A 125 3.55 15.17 2.42
N LEU A 126 3.23 14.23 1.53
CA LEU A 126 3.23 14.45 0.09
C LEU A 126 2.19 15.51 -0.30
N GLY A 127 0.98 15.43 0.24
CA GLY A 127 -0.07 16.44 0.04
C GLY A 127 0.40 17.84 0.45
N ILE A 128 0.99 17.97 1.64
CA ILE A 128 1.59 19.21 2.13
C ILE A 128 2.70 19.70 1.19
N ASN A 129 3.60 18.80 0.76
CA ASN A 129 4.66 19.14 -0.18
C ASN A 129 4.09 19.70 -1.50
N ARG A 130 3.08 19.05 -2.09
CA ARG A 130 2.45 19.51 -3.34
C ARG A 130 1.80 20.88 -3.19
N CYS A 131 1.08 21.10 -2.10
CA CYS A 131 0.43 22.37 -1.82
C CYS A 131 1.45 23.50 -1.61
N LEU A 132 2.55 23.22 -0.90
CA LEU A 132 3.60 24.20 -0.65
C LEU A 132 4.43 24.51 -1.90
N GLU A 133 4.75 23.53 -2.75
CA GLU A 133 5.45 23.79 -4.02
C GLU A 133 4.65 24.74 -4.91
N ALA A 134 3.32 24.56 -4.96
CA ALA A 134 2.45 25.39 -5.77
C ALA A 134 2.18 26.78 -5.14
N ALA A 135 1.87 26.85 -3.85
CA ALA A 135 1.45 28.11 -3.22
C ALA A 135 2.60 28.92 -2.59
N PHE A 136 3.66 28.26 -2.11
CA PHE A 136 4.75 28.84 -1.32
C PHE A 136 6.10 28.14 -1.57
N PRO A 137 6.68 28.24 -2.78
CA PRO A 137 7.86 27.48 -3.18
C PRO A 137 9.10 27.71 -2.29
N ASN A 138 9.23 28.89 -1.69
CA ASN A 138 10.32 29.18 -0.75
C ASN A 138 10.22 28.35 0.54
N ILE A 139 9.00 28.12 1.04
CA ILE A 139 8.76 27.28 2.21
C ILE A 139 8.99 25.81 1.83
N ALA A 140 8.51 25.37 0.66
CA ALA A 140 8.76 24.03 0.15
C ALA A 140 10.27 23.73 0.05
N LYS A 141 11.06 24.66 -0.49
CA LYS A 141 12.53 24.60 -0.52
C LYS A 141 13.13 24.47 0.86
N LYS A 142 12.64 25.24 1.83
CA LYS A 142 13.14 25.19 3.20
C LYS A 142 12.83 23.85 3.88
N LEU A 143 11.67 23.25 3.63
CA LEU A 143 11.22 22.04 4.34
C LEU A 143 11.61 20.72 3.68
N PHE A 144 11.69 20.67 2.34
CA PHE A 144 11.79 19.39 1.61
C PHE A 144 13.06 19.22 0.77
N TYR A 145 13.74 20.30 0.36
CA TYR A 145 14.88 20.15 -0.56
C TYR A 145 16.13 19.60 0.14
N ASN A 146 17.03 19.06 -0.67
CA ASN A 146 18.27 18.39 -0.23
C ASN A 146 17.96 17.23 0.71
N ASN A 147 18.74 17.08 1.78
CA ASN A 147 18.58 15.95 2.71
C ASN A 147 17.39 16.09 3.67
N ARG A 148 16.63 17.21 3.61
CA ARG A 148 15.53 17.47 4.55
C ARG A 148 14.31 16.59 4.29
N VAL A 149 14.10 16.12 3.05
CA VAL A 149 13.07 15.12 2.74
C VAL A 149 13.23 13.84 3.57
N TYR A 150 14.48 13.44 3.86
CA TYR A 150 14.74 12.24 4.64
C TYR A 150 14.32 12.38 6.11
N ILE A 151 14.29 13.59 6.66
CA ILE A 151 13.76 13.83 8.02
C ILE A 151 12.28 13.43 8.09
N TRP A 152 11.50 13.81 7.07
CA TRP A 152 10.09 13.44 6.98
C TRP A 152 9.89 11.94 6.78
N ILE A 153 10.73 11.31 5.95
CA ILE A 153 10.72 9.84 5.77
C ILE A 153 11.07 9.15 7.10
N THR A 154 12.07 9.62 7.84
CA THR A 154 12.40 9.09 9.17
C THR A 154 11.23 9.25 10.12
N PHE A 155 10.55 10.40 10.12
CA PHE A 155 9.34 10.60 10.92
C PHE A 155 8.24 9.57 10.58
N CYS A 156 7.94 9.34 9.30
CA CYS A 156 6.98 8.30 8.87
C CYS A 156 7.36 6.91 9.38
N ASN A 157 8.63 6.53 9.26
CA ASN A 157 9.10 5.23 9.74
C ASN A 157 9.05 5.12 11.27
N LEU A 158 9.40 6.17 12.01
CA LEU A 158 9.30 6.17 13.48
C LEU A 158 7.84 6.04 13.93
N TYR A 159 6.92 6.71 13.23
CA TYR A 159 5.49 6.56 13.49
C TYR A 159 5.02 5.14 13.17
N GLY A 160 5.39 4.57 12.02
CA GLY A 160 5.10 3.17 11.70
C GLY A 160 5.69 2.19 12.72
N LEU A 161 6.92 2.42 13.19
CA LEU A 161 7.57 1.60 14.22
C LEU A 161 6.82 1.64 15.54
N TYR A 162 6.26 2.80 15.90
CA TYR A 162 5.40 2.90 17.08
C TYR A 162 4.18 1.96 16.97
N TRP A 163 3.50 1.93 15.82
CA TRP A 163 2.37 1.00 15.60
C TRP A 163 2.82 -0.46 15.61
N LEU A 164 3.94 -0.76 14.96
CA LEU A 164 4.50 -2.12 14.92
C LEU A 164 4.81 -2.66 16.32
N LEU A 165 5.40 -1.82 17.17
CA LEU A 165 5.88 -2.23 18.47
C LEU A 165 4.76 -2.21 19.51
N PHE A 166 3.99 -1.13 19.63
CA PHE A 166 3.17 -0.87 20.82
C PHE A 166 1.66 -1.06 20.62
N ARG A 167 1.20 -1.48 19.44
CA ARG A 167 -0.23 -1.70 19.16
C ARG A 167 -0.56 -3.15 18.84
N HIS A 168 -1.80 -3.54 19.15
CA HIS A 168 -2.32 -4.85 18.78
C HIS A 168 -2.55 -4.92 17.27
N PRO A 169 -2.03 -5.96 16.58
CA PRO A 169 -2.20 -6.10 15.15
C PRO A 169 -3.60 -6.57 14.77
N TYR A 170 -4.04 -6.14 13.59
CA TYR A 170 -5.12 -6.82 12.90
C TYR A 170 -4.63 -8.14 12.34
N ILE A 171 -5.42 -9.18 12.56
CA ILE A 171 -5.06 -10.53 12.20
C ILE A 171 -6.06 -11.04 11.20
N PHE A 172 -5.54 -11.56 10.09
CA PHE A 172 -6.36 -12.18 9.08
C PHE A 172 -7.03 -13.45 9.61
N ASN A 173 -8.32 -13.58 9.31
CA ASN A 173 -9.07 -14.79 9.57
C ASN A 173 -9.78 -15.25 8.30
N GLY A 174 -9.39 -16.43 7.79
CA GLY A 174 -9.99 -17.01 6.59
C GLY A 174 -11.50 -17.22 6.71
N ARG A 175 -12.03 -17.41 7.92
CA ARG A 175 -13.47 -17.56 8.18
C ARG A 175 -14.32 -16.39 7.69
N ILE A 176 -13.82 -15.17 7.88
CA ILE A 176 -14.51 -13.94 7.50
C ILE A 176 -13.88 -13.28 6.27
N PHE A 177 -12.72 -13.76 5.80
CA PHE A 177 -11.94 -13.14 4.72
C PHE A 177 -11.62 -11.67 4.96
N GLU A 178 -11.24 -11.35 6.20
CA GLU A 178 -10.91 -10.01 6.64
C GLU A 178 -9.87 -10.03 7.76
N VAL A 179 -9.24 -8.89 7.98
CA VAL A 179 -8.36 -8.63 9.12
C VAL A 179 -9.17 -8.03 10.27
N SER A 180 -9.08 -8.61 11.46
CA SER A 180 -9.84 -8.13 12.62
C SER A 180 -9.01 -8.18 13.91
N PHE A 181 -9.52 -7.55 14.97
CA PHE A 181 -8.98 -7.69 16.33
C PHE A 181 -9.36 -9.01 16.99
N ASP A 182 -10.28 -9.78 16.41
CA ASP A 182 -10.73 -11.06 16.95
C ASP A 182 -10.02 -12.24 16.26
N PRO A 183 -8.79 -12.60 16.69
CA PRO A 183 -8.05 -13.71 16.10
C PRO A 183 -8.76 -15.06 16.28
N LEU A 184 -9.63 -15.18 17.27
CA LEU A 184 -10.30 -16.43 17.64
C LEU A 184 -11.77 -16.44 17.19
N ASN A 185 -12.12 -15.58 16.24
CA ASN A 185 -13.48 -15.45 15.74
C ASN A 185 -14.06 -16.81 15.31
N GLY A 186 -15.27 -17.08 15.81
CA GLY A 186 -15.97 -18.34 15.58
C GLY A 186 -15.55 -19.51 16.48
N TYR A 187 -14.58 -19.32 17.39
CA TYR A 187 -14.14 -20.32 18.37
C TYR A 187 -14.32 -19.86 19.82
N ARG A 188 -14.16 -18.56 20.10
CA ARG A 188 -14.34 -17.97 21.44
C ARG A 188 -15.09 -16.63 21.34
N PRO A 189 -15.78 -16.19 22.41
CA PRO A 189 -16.39 -14.87 22.42
C PRO A 189 -15.32 -13.78 22.34
N PHE A 190 -15.58 -12.78 21.50
CA PHE A 190 -14.69 -11.64 21.35
C PHE A 190 -14.65 -10.81 22.63
N ARG A 191 -13.44 -10.52 23.12
CA ARG A 191 -13.20 -9.73 24.33
C ARG A 191 -12.70 -8.34 23.94
N MET A 192 -13.63 -7.49 23.56
CA MET A 192 -13.35 -6.14 23.07
C MET A 192 -12.62 -5.27 24.11
N GLU A 193 -12.79 -5.57 25.40
CA GLU A 193 -12.17 -4.82 26.50
C GLU A 193 -10.64 -4.73 26.42
N PHE A 194 -9.98 -5.75 25.85
CA PHE A 194 -8.52 -5.75 25.66
C PHE A 194 -8.05 -4.81 24.55
N PHE A 195 -8.96 -4.35 23.68
CA PHE A 195 -8.64 -3.58 22.49
C PHE A 195 -9.16 -2.15 22.53
N ASN A 196 -9.81 -1.71 23.62
CA ASN A 196 -10.44 -0.38 23.71
C ASN A 196 -9.46 0.78 23.42
N GLU A 197 -8.24 0.70 23.98
CA GLU A 197 -7.20 1.72 23.73
C GLU A 197 -6.68 1.70 22.30
N ASP A 198 -6.55 0.50 21.72
CA ASP A 198 -6.20 0.31 20.33
C ASP A 198 -7.28 0.90 19.44
N LEU A 199 -8.54 0.46 19.57
CA LEU A 199 -9.70 0.97 18.84
C LEU A 199 -9.77 2.49 18.85
N LEU A 200 -9.56 3.12 20.01
CA LEU A 200 -9.47 4.58 20.12
C LEU A 200 -8.30 5.14 19.30
N SER A 201 -7.11 4.57 19.43
CA SER A 201 -5.92 4.99 18.70
C SER A 201 -6.11 4.89 17.19
N TYR A 202 -6.67 3.79 16.70
CA TYR A 202 -6.96 3.59 15.27
C TYR A 202 -7.99 4.57 14.76
N THR A 203 -9.03 4.83 15.55
CA THR A 203 -10.06 5.82 15.20
C THR A 203 -9.48 7.21 15.12
N ILE A 204 -8.63 7.60 16.07
CA ILE A 204 -7.91 8.88 16.00
C ILE A 204 -7.04 8.94 14.74
N HIS A 205 -6.26 7.90 14.46
CA HIS A 205 -5.41 7.83 13.27
C HIS A 205 -6.20 7.97 11.96
N ASN A 206 -7.24 7.15 11.79
CA ASN A 206 -8.09 7.15 10.60
C ASN A 206 -8.89 8.44 10.47
N THR A 207 -9.30 9.07 11.59
CA THR A 207 -9.98 10.37 11.57
C THR A 207 -9.02 11.50 11.17
N ILE A 208 -7.79 11.51 11.69
CA ILE A 208 -6.76 12.47 11.28
C ILE A 208 -6.48 12.34 9.79
N LEU A 209 -6.41 11.11 9.27
CA LEU A 209 -6.22 10.87 7.84
C LEU A 209 -7.42 11.35 7.01
N ALA A 210 -8.62 10.96 7.41
CA ALA A 210 -9.88 11.28 6.73
C ALA A 210 -10.15 12.79 6.68
N LEU A 211 -9.78 13.54 7.73
CA LEU A 211 -9.97 14.99 7.79
C LEU A 211 -8.74 15.76 7.28
N GLY A 212 -7.53 15.24 7.53
CA GLY A 212 -6.27 15.90 7.20
C GLY A 212 -6.12 16.14 5.71
N SER A 213 -6.41 15.13 4.89
CA SER A 213 -6.32 15.24 3.44
C SER A 213 -7.27 16.31 2.88
N PRO A 214 -8.59 16.30 3.15
CA PRO A 214 -9.49 17.39 2.78
C PRO A 214 -9.04 18.76 3.29
N ILE A 215 -8.61 18.88 4.56
CA ILE A 215 -8.17 20.15 5.14
C ILE A 215 -6.97 20.72 4.39
N ILE A 216 -5.96 19.90 4.08
CA ILE A 216 -4.77 20.32 3.30
C ILE A 216 -5.22 20.91 1.96
N TYR A 217 -6.14 20.25 1.27
CA TYR A 217 -6.63 20.68 -0.04
C TYR A 217 -7.58 21.88 0.02
N SER A 218 -8.39 22.00 1.06
CA SER A 218 -9.22 23.18 1.31
C SER A 218 -8.37 24.41 1.61
N ILE A 219 -7.35 24.29 2.47
CA ILE A 219 -6.40 25.38 2.76
C ILE A 219 -5.70 25.82 1.48
N PHE A 220 -5.26 24.87 0.65
CA PHE A 220 -4.66 25.19 -0.64
C PHE A 220 -5.64 25.92 -1.57
N SER A 221 -6.87 25.43 -1.69
CA SER A 221 -7.91 26.06 -2.52
C SER A 221 -8.21 27.49 -2.07
N ILE A 222 -8.25 27.71 -0.76
CA ILE A 222 -8.40 29.04 -0.14
C ILE A 222 -7.18 29.93 -0.47
N CYS A 223 -5.95 29.41 -0.34
CA CYS A 223 -4.73 30.13 -0.69
C CYS A 223 -4.71 30.55 -2.16
N VAL A 224 -5.17 29.68 -3.06
CA VAL A 224 -5.31 29.97 -4.49
C VAL A 224 -6.39 31.04 -4.72
N PHE A 225 -7.53 30.96 -4.02
CA PHE A 225 -8.61 31.95 -4.13
C PHE A 225 -8.15 33.35 -3.70
N PHE A 226 -7.48 33.48 -2.54
CA PHE A 226 -7.04 34.77 -2.02
C PHE A 226 -5.84 35.37 -2.75
N LYS A 227 -4.95 34.54 -3.31
CA LYS A 227 -3.83 35.04 -4.13
C LYS A 227 -4.21 35.34 -5.59
N GLY A 228 -5.48 35.17 -5.96
CA GLY A 228 -6.08 35.61 -7.22
C GLY A 228 -5.71 34.77 -8.46
N ARG A 229 -6.39 35.05 -9.59
CA ARG A 229 -6.22 34.36 -10.89
C ARG A 229 -4.76 34.25 -11.36
N VAL A 230 -3.89 35.18 -10.93
CA VAL A 230 -2.44 35.18 -11.21
C VAL A 230 -1.77 33.86 -10.81
N LEU A 231 -2.17 33.27 -9.68
CA LEU A 231 -1.62 31.97 -9.26
C LEU A 231 -2.21 30.81 -10.06
N ILE A 232 -3.50 30.84 -10.36
CA ILE A 232 -4.18 29.80 -11.17
C ILE A 232 -3.61 29.73 -12.60
N ASP A 233 -3.28 30.89 -13.17
CA ASP A 233 -2.68 31.03 -14.49
C ASP A 233 -1.19 30.67 -14.48
N SER A 234 -0.51 30.82 -13.33
CA SER A 234 0.89 30.42 -13.16
C SER A 234 1.10 28.92 -12.95
N VAL A 235 0.08 28.19 -12.47
CA VAL A 235 0.16 26.74 -12.25
C VAL A 235 -0.09 26.00 -13.56
N SER A 236 0.91 25.23 -14.00
CA SER A 236 0.87 24.45 -15.22
C SER A 236 -0.23 23.37 -15.21
N LYS A 237 -0.67 22.95 -16.40
CA LYS A 237 -1.63 21.84 -16.55
C LYS A 237 -1.09 20.55 -15.91
N GLU A 238 0.21 20.33 -16.03
CA GLU A 238 0.91 19.20 -15.44
C GLU A 238 0.86 19.21 -13.90
N GLU A 239 1.06 20.37 -13.27
CA GLU A 239 0.95 20.51 -11.81
C GLU A 239 -0.49 20.27 -11.33
N LYS A 240 -1.50 20.76 -12.06
CA LYS A 240 -2.92 20.48 -11.76
C LYS A 240 -3.23 18.98 -11.80
N LEU A 241 -2.71 18.25 -12.78
CA LEU A 241 -2.90 16.79 -12.88
C LEU A 241 -2.21 16.03 -11.75
N VAL A 242 -1.02 16.47 -11.33
CA VAL A 242 -0.34 15.87 -10.17
C VAL A 242 -1.11 16.15 -8.88
N PHE A 243 -1.74 17.31 -8.76
CA PHE A 243 -2.62 17.60 -7.61
C PHE A 243 -3.85 16.67 -7.58
N ILE A 244 -4.54 16.52 -8.71
CA ILE A 244 -5.69 15.61 -8.84
C ILE A 244 -5.28 14.16 -8.50
N GLN A 245 -4.09 13.73 -8.93
CA GLN A 245 -3.54 12.42 -8.58
C GLN A 245 -3.48 12.22 -7.05
N VAL A 246 -2.86 13.15 -6.30
CA VAL A 246 -2.73 12.97 -4.84
C VAL A 246 -4.10 13.07 -4.16
N PHE A 247 -5.01 13.91 -4.66
CA PHE A 247 -6.39 13.99 -4.16
C PHE A 247 -7.14 12.66 -4.32
N ILE A 248 -7.09 12.03 -5.49
CA ILE A 248 -7.74 10.73 -5.75
C ILE A 248 -7.17 9.66 -4.81
N ILE A 249 -5.84 9.58 -4.68
CA ILE A 249 -5.18 8.62 -3.78
C ILE A 249 -5.63 8.84 -2.32
N SER A 250 -5.68 10.10 -1.88
CA SER A 250 -6.13 10.45 -0.53
C SER A 250 -7.60 10.04 -0.26
N MET A 251 -8.46 10.17 -1.27
CA MET A 251 -9.86 9.75 -1.18
C MET A 251 -9.99 8.23 -1.09
N LEU A 252 -9.19 7.48 -1.87
CA LEU A 252 -9.12 6.02 -1.77
C LEU A 252 -8.68 5.60 -0.36
N ASN A 253 -7.66 6.26 0.19
CA ASN A 253 -7.16 5.99 1.52
C ASN A 253 -8.23 6.23 2.61
N THR A 254 -8.91 7.37 2.52
CA THR A 254 -10.04 7.71 3.42
C THR A 254 -11.15 6.67 3.34
N SER A 255 -11.51 6.21 2.14
CA SER A 255 -12.56 5.21 1.95
C SER A 255 -12.19 3.84 2.54
N ALA A 256 -10.93 3.42 2.41
CA ALA A 256 -10.42 2.19 3.00
C ALA A 256 -10.42 2.28 4.54
N GLY A 257 -9.94 3.39 5.10
CA GLY A 257 -9.94 3.61 6.54
C GLY A 257 -11.34 3.60 7.15
N ILE A 258 -12.33 4.25 6.52
CA ILE A 258 -13.71 4.26 6.99
C ILE A 258 -14.35 2.88 6.93
N SER A 259 -14.23 2.18 5.80
CA SER A 259 -14.84 0.86 5.61
C SER A 259 -14.26 -0.18 6.56
N MET A 260 -12.94 -0.19 6.76
CA MET A 260 -12.30 -1.06 7.75
C MET A 260 -12.71 -0.71 9.18
N SER A 261 -12.73 0.57 9.54
CA SER A 261 -13.16 0.99 10.88
C SER A 261 -14.59 0.55 11.16
N TYR A 262 -15.50 0.67 10.19
CA TYR A 262 -16.88 0.20 10.32
C TYR A 262 -16.95 -1.30 10.68
N ASN A 263 -16.22 -2.16 9.98
CA ASN A 263 -16.21 -3.61 10.25
C ASN A 263 -15.61 -3.92 11.63
N MET A 264 -14.63 -3.14 12.09
CA MET A 264 -13.96 -3.33 13.38
C MET A 264 -14.83 -2.99 14.59
N TYR A 265 -15.80 -2.09 14.44
CA TYR A 265 -16.70 -1.69 15.53
C TYR A 265 -17.91 -2.62 15.69
N GLN A 266 -18.11 -3.56 14.77
CA GLN A 266 -19.22 -4.50 14.86
C GLN A 266 -18.96 -5.56 15.93
N THR A 267 -19.95 -5.76 16.81
CA THR A 267 -19.94 -6.85 17.81
C THR A 267 -20.36 -8.18 17.21
N GLU A 268 -21.08 -8.14 16.08
CA GLU A 268 -21.47 -9.30 15.29
C GLU A 268 -20.65 -9.36 14.00
N GLU A 269 -20.60 -10.53 13.37
CA GLU A 269 -19.90 -10.72 12.10
C GLU A 269 -20.49 -9.78 11.03
N PRO A 270 -19.68 -8.88 10.40
CA PRO A 270 -20.17 -7.98 9.38
C PRO A 270 -20.74 -8.77 8.19
N GLY A 271 -21.77 -8.23 7.53
CA GLY A 271 -22.31 -8.85 6.32
C GLY A 271 -21.27 -8.92 5.20
N THR A 272 -21.31 -9.97 4.38
CA THR A 272 -20.32 -10.24 3.30
C THR A 272 -20.02 -9.04 2.42
N LEU A 273 -21.02 -8.20 2.10
CA LEU A 273 -20.79 -7.00 1.29
C LEU A 273 -19.85 -6.00 1.97
N ALA A 274 -20.01 -5.76 3.28
CA ALA A 274 -19.19 -4.83 4.03
C ALA A 274 -17.74 -5.34 4.15
N ILE A 275 -17.57 -6.65 4.38
CA ILE A 275 -16.27 -7.35 4.34
C ILE A 275 -15.57 -7.12 3.00
N MET A 276 -16.28 -7.40 1.89
CA MET A 276 -15.71 -7.24 0.55
C MET A 276 -15.35 -5.79 0.26
N ILE A 277 -16.20 -4.81 0.63
CA ILE A 277 -15.89 -3.39 0.43
C ILE A 277 -14.62 -3.01 1.19
N ALA A 278 -14.49 -3.38 2.46
CA ALA A 278 -13.31 -3.03 3.26
C ALA A 278 -12.04 -3.68 2.70
N TYR A 279 -12.09 -4.99 2.42
CA TYR A 279 -10.93 -5.73 1.92
C TYR A 279 -10.48 -5.24 0.54
N PHE A 280 -11.41 -5.05 -0.40
CA PHE A 280 -11.07 -4.54 -1.72
C PHE A 280 -10.65 -3.08 -1.67
N SER A 281 -11.22 -2.23 -0.80
CA SER A 281 -10.75 -0.86 -0.64
C SER A 281 -9.29 -0.82 -0.17
N TRP A 282 -8.93 -1.67 0.79
CA TRP A 282 -7.56 -1.84 1.28
C TRP A 282 -6.60 -2.43 0.22
N LEU A 283 -7.07 -3.33 -0.64
CA LEU A 283 -6.25 -3.80 -1.76
C LEU A 283 -6.03 -2.69 -2.81
N HIS A 284 -7.07 -1.93 -3.15
CA HIS A 284 -7.04 -0.96 -4.24
C HIS A 284 -6.31 0.34 -3.87
N ILE A 285 -6.30 0.76 -2.60
CA ILE A 285 -5.50 1.90 -2.17
C ILE A 285 -4.01 1.69 -2.49
N HIS A 286 -3.47 0.48 -2.31
CA HIS A 286 -2.09 0.16 -2.68
C HIS A 286 -1.94 -0.30 -4.14
N GLY A 287 -3.02 -0.73 -4.80
CA GLY A 287 -2.97 -1.26 -6.17
C GLY A 287 -3.12 -0.22 -7.28
N LEU A 288 -3.95 0.80 -7.05
CA LEU A 288 -4.29 1.84 -8.03
C LEU A 288 -3.25 2.96 -8.21
N PRO A 289 -2.43 3.36 -7.22
CA PRO A 289 -1.45 4.44 -7.40
C PRO A 289 -0.59 4.34 -8.67
N PRO A 290 0.00 3.20 -9.07
CA PRO A 290 0.80 3.13 -10.29
C PRO A 290 -0.04 3.37 -11.54
N ILE A 291 -1.31 2.96 -11.57
CA ILE A 291 -2.24 3.26 -12.67
C ILE A 291 -2.50 4.77 -12.71
N ILE A 292 -2.75 5.41 -11.58
CA ILE A 292 -2.97 6.86 -11.48
C ILE A 292 -1.72 7.61 -11.97
N TYR A 293 -0.52 7.17 -11.57
CA TYR A 293 0.75 7.75 -12.04
C TYR A 293 0.95 7.59 -13.55
N LEU A 294 0.69 6.39 -14.09
CA LEU A 294 0.83 6.10 -15.51
C LEU A 294 -0.25 6.79 -16.36
N THR A 295 -1.38 7.20 -15.79
CA THR A 295 -2.46 7.86 -16.53
C THR A 295 -2.37 9.38 -16.41
N LEU A 296 -2.09 9.93 -15.23
CA LEU A 296 -2.15 11.37 -14.98
C LEU A 296 -0.79 12.07 -15.04
N ASN A 297 0.32 11.39 -14.69
CA ASN A 297 1.64 12.03 -14.62
C ASN A 297 2.39 11.98 -15.97
N LYS A 298 2.45 13.12 -16.67
CA LYS A 298 3.10 13.26 -17.99
C LYS A 298 4.58 12.86 -17.98
N THR A 299 5.32 13.23 -16.94
CA THR A 299 6.74 12.89 -16.81
C THR A 299 6.93 11.38 -16.67
N VAL A 300 6.09 10.73 -15.86
CA VAL A 300 6.08 9.27 -15.74
C VAL A 300 5.77 8.62 -17.07
N ARG A 301 4.68 9.02 -17.75
CA ARG A 301 4.33 8.48 -19.08
C ARG A 301 5.47 8.59 -20.08
N ASN A 302 6.12 9.74 -20.16
CA ASN A 302 7.21 9.96 -21.13
C ASN A 302 8.43 9.09 -20.82
N ASN A 303 8.81 8.97 -19.54
CA ASN A 303 9.91 8.10 -19.15
C ASN A 303 9.57 6.62 -19.34
N THR A 304 8.34 6.20 -19.06
CA THR A 304 7.87 4.82 -19.30
C THR A 304 7.88 4.49 -20.79
N LYS A 305 7.39 5.38 -21.66
CA LYS A 305 7.45 5.19 -23.12
C LYS A 305 8.90 5.04 -23.61
N ALA A 306 9.81 5.86 -23.10
CA ALA A 306 11.23 5.76 -23.44
C ALA A 306 11.86 4.45 -22.94
N LEU A 307 11.53 4.02 -21.71
CA LEU A 307 11.98 2.75 -21.15
C LEU A 307 11.50 1.57 -22.00
N LEU A 308 10.21 1.50 -22.32
CA LEU A 308 9.62 0.44 -23.14
C LEU A 308 10.24 0.38 -24.54
N LYS A 309 10.49 1.55 -25.16
CA LYS A 309 11.19 1.63 -26.46
C LYS A 309 12.60 1.05 -26.36
N ASN A 310 13.34 1.37 -25.30
CA ASN A 310 14.70 0.86 -25.10
C ASN A 310 14.72 -0.65 -24.85
N VAL A 311 13.79 -1.17 -24.03
CA VAL A 311 13.64 -2.60 -23.78
C VAL A 311 13.29 -3.33 -25.08
N PHE A 312 12.34 -2.81 -25.85
CA PHE A 312 11.98 -3.39 -27.14
C PHE A 312 13.16 -3.43 -28.12
N ASN A 313 13.91 -2.34 -28.22
CA ASN A 313 15.10 -2.28 -29.06
C ASN A 313 16.20 -3.26 -28.60
N SER A 314 16.41 -3.40 -27.29
CA SER A 314 17.36 -4.35 -26.72
C SER A 314 16.96 -5.81 -27.00
N LEU A 315 15.68 -6.15 -26.84
CA LEU A 315 15.15 -7.47 -27.18
C LEU A 315 15.29 -7.77 -28.67
N LYS A 316 15.04 -6.79 -29.54
CA LYS A 316 15.25 -6.92 -30.99
C LYS A 316 16.72 -7.17 -31.32
N ALA A 317 17.64 -6.41 -30.72
CA ALA A 317 19.08 -6.59 -30.91
C ALA A 317 19.57 -7.97 -30.43
N PHE A 318 19.09 -8.41 -29.25
CA PHE A 318 19.40 -9.73 -28.71
C PHE A 318 18.92 -10.86 -29.63
N LYS A 319 17.69 -10.77 -30.15
CA LYS A 319 17.15 -11.74 -31.12
C LYS A 319 17.99 -11.80 -32.41
N ILE A 320 18.43 -10.65 -32.93
CA ILE A 320 19.30 -10.59 -34.12
C ILE A 320 20.67 -11.22 -33.82
N SER A 321 21.25 -10.95 -32.64
CA SER A 321 22.53 -11.53 -32.23
C SER A 321 22.47 -13.06 -32.12
N ILE A 322 21.38 -13.60 -31.55
CA ILE A 322 21.15 -15.06 -31.49
C ILE A 322 21.05 -15.65 -32.90
N LEU A 323 20.21 -15.06 -33.77
CA LEU A 323 20.03 -15.55 -35.15
C LEU A 323 21.34 -15.48 -35.95
N GLY A 324 22.12 -14.40 -35.83
CA GLY A 324 23.44 -14.28 -36.45
C GLY A 324 24.44 -15.32 -35.94
N GLY A 325 24.41 -15.63 -34.64
CA GLY A 325 25.23 -16.70 -34.06
C GLY A 325 24.88 -18.09 -34.59
N PHE A 326 23.60 -18.38 -34.79
CA PHE A 326 23.15 -19.65 -35.40
C PHE A 326 23.56 -19.77 -36.86
N ILE A 327 23.44 -18.69 -37.65
CA ILE A 327 23.83 -18.69 -39.08
C ILE A 327 25.34 -18.88 -39.22
N ASN A 328 26.15 -18.16 -38.44
CA ASN A 328 27.61 -18.31 -38.47
C ASN A 328 28.05 -19.73 -38.06
N ASN A 329 27.40 -20.33 -37.06
CA ASN A 329 27.69 -21.71 -36.66
C ASN A 329 27.29 -22.73 -37.73
N GLN A 330 26.20 -22.51 -38.47
CA GLN A 330 25.83 -23.35 -39.62
C GLN A 330 26.80 -23.22 -40.79
N GLN A 331 27.24 -22.00 -41.12
CA GLN A 331 28.24 -21.76 -42.16
C GLN A 331 29.59 -22.40 -41.81
N ASN A 332 30.04 -22.27 -40.56
CA ASN A 332 31.28 -22.89 -40.08
C ASN A 332 31.22 -24.43 -40.09
N MET A 333 30.05 -25.03 -39.80
CA MET A 333 29.87 -26.48 -39.95
C MET A 333 29.89 -26.92 -41.41
N GLN A 334 29.27 -26.17 -42.32
CA GLN A 334 29.28 -26.49 -43.75
C GLN A 334 30.70 -26.37 -44.35
N SER A 335 31.51 -25.40 -43.92
CA SER A 335 32.90 -25.25 -44.37
C SER A 335 33.88 -26.26 -43.79
N MET A 336 33.49 -27.04 -42.78
CA MET A 336 34.31 -28.13 -42.22
C MET A 336 34.00 -29.50 -42.85
N ILE A 337 32.91 -29.60 -43.61
CA ILE A 337 32.43 -30.87 -44.20
C ILE A 337 32.69 -30.92 -45.73
N GLY A 338 33.02 -29.79 -46.37
CA GLY A 338 33.49 -29.71 -47.76
C GLY A 338 34.98 -29.45 -47.81
#